data_AF-A0A5Q4ER23-F1
#
_entry.id   AF-A0A5Q4ER23-F1
#
_cell.length_a   1.000
_cell.length_b   1.000
_cell.length_c   1.000
_cell.angle_alpha   90.00
_cell.angle_beta   90.00
_cell.angle_gamma   90.00
#
_symmetry.space_group_name_H-M   'P 1'
#
loop_
_entity.id
_entity.type
_entity.pdbx_description
1 polymer ?
#
loop_
_entity_poly.entity_id
_entity_poly.type
_entity_poly.pdbx_seq_one_letter_code
_entity_poly.pdbx_strand_id
1 'polypeptide(L)'
;MPDDRRERTQRFLSLSDIPCPSCGYNLRGLGEGACPECGAAIDLDRALENIHRRRPAAWWIGVVGAGTGAPLTVLGACLFPFTLVRLAPNEIIGWLLLAFAFVLVSLEWVLLLALIDRRRLVDRMAPKWRWTIASFTWWPHAALFLMVIGVV
;
A
#
# COMPACT_ATOMS: atom_id res chain seq x y z
N MET A 1 -14.88 1.73 40.82
CA MET A 1 -13.41 1.73 40.82
C MET A 1 -12.90 2.41 39.55
N PRO A 2 -12.54 3.71 39.60
CA PRO A 2 -12.03 4.47 38.45
C PRO A 2 -10.49 4.47 38.30
N ASP A 3 -9.75 4.05 39.32
CA ASP A 3 -8.29 4.27 39.43
C ASP A 3 -7.44 3.35 38.52
N ASP A 4 -7.88 2.09 38.37
CA ASP A 4 -7.22 1.04 37.58
C ASP A 4 -7.03 1.44 36.09
N ARG A 5 -7.97 2.20 35.50
CA ARG A 5 -7.84 2.64 34.11
C ARG A 5 -6.70 3.65 33.92
N ARG A 6 -6.47 4.54 34.90
CA ARG A 6 -5.40 5.56 34.83
C ARG A 6 -4.03 4.90 34.94
N GLU A 7 -3.87 3.96 35.86
CA GLU A 7 -2.61 3.24 36.06
C GLU A 7 -2.23 2.42 34.82
N ARG A 8 -3.20 1.72 34.21
CA ARG A 8 -2.97 1.00 32.94
C ARG A 8 -2.57 1.92 31.80
N THR A 9 -3.18 3.11 31.73
CA THR A 9 -2.85 4.13 30.72
C THR A 9 -1.42 4.61 30.89
N GLN A 10 -1.02 5.00 32.10
CA GLN A 10 0.33 5.45 32.39
C GLN A 10 1.38 4.38 32.08
N ARG A 11 1.11 3.12 32.48
CA ARG A 11 2.01 2.01 32.21
C ARG A 11 2.17 1.71 30.72
N PHE A 12 1.11 1.90 29.94
CA PHE A 12 1.17 1.72 28.49
C PHE A 12 1.94 2.85 27.79
N LEU A 13 1.70 4.10 28.20
CA LEU A 13 2.41 5.28 27.70
C LEU A 13 3.89 5.28 28.10
N SER A 14 4.27 4.71 29.25
CA SER A 14 5.69 4.62 29.62
C SER A 14 6.50 3.65 28.76
N LEU A 15 5.84 2.63 28.19
CA LEU A 15 6.48 1.59 27.39
C LEU A 15 6.45 1.85 25.87
N SER A 16 5.54 2.70 25.40
CA SER A 16 5.25 2.85 23.97
C SER A 16 5.52 4.27 23.46
N ASP A 17 6.13 4.39 22.28
CA ASP A 17 6.20 5.67 21.56
C ASP A 17 4.88 5.92 20.85
N ILE A 18 4.08 6.85 21.36
CA ILE A 18 2.75 7.18 20.83
C ILE A 18 2.71 8.67 20.51
N PRO A 19 2.59 9.07 19.24
CA PRO A 19 2.48 10.49 18.91
C PRO A 19 1.11 11.04 19.30
N CYS A 20 1.09 12.25 19.86
CA CYS A 20 -0.11 13.01 20.15
C CYS A 20 -0.93 13.22 18.85
N PRO A 21 -2.25 13.00 18.87
CA PRO A 21 -3.07 13.16 17.67
C PRO A 21 -3.25 14.61 17.22
N SER A 22 -3.06 15.59 18.11
CA SER A 22 -3.18 17.02 17.77
C SER A 22 -1.88 17.63 17.25
N CYS A 23 -0.75 17.42 17.94
CA CYS A 23 0.53 18.07 17.60
C CYS A 23 1.65 17.11 17.17
N GLY A 24 1.48 15.79 17.31
CA GLY A 24 2.49 14.81 16.95
C GLY A 24 3.58 14.56 18.00
N TYR A 25 3.60 15.28 19.13
CA TYR A 25 4.57 15.09 20.23
C TYR A 25 4.54 13.66 20.77
N ASN A 26 5.71 13.09 21.09
CA ASN A 26 5.79 11.73 21.64
C ASN A 26 5.30 11.69 23.10
N LEU A 27 4.23 10.94 23.35
CA LEU A 27 3.60 10.79 24.66
C LEU A 27 4.31 9.76 25.56
N ARG A 28 5.52 9.31 25.19
CA ARG A 28 6.29 8.37 26.02
C ARG A 28 6.52 8.93 27.42
N GLY A 29 6.19 8.14 28.43
CA GLY A 29 6.44 8.46 29.83
C GLY A 29 5.49 9.52 30.41
N LEU A 30 4.43 9.89 29.69
CA LEU A 30 3.48 10.87 30.20
C LEU A 30 2.60 10.26 31.30
N GLY A 31 2.65 10.87 32.49
CA GLY A 31 1.79 10.52 33.61
C GLY A 31 0.40 11.15 33.57
N GLU A 32 0.23 12.21 32.78
CA GLU A 32 -0.95 13.06 32.82
C GLU A 32 -1.90 12.83 31.65
N GLY A 33 -3.18 13.16 31.85
CA GLY A 33 -4.22 13.03 30.83
C GLY A 33 -4.22 14.12 29.77
N ALA A 34 -3.17 14.95 29.65
CA ALA A 34 -3.10 16.05 28.69
C ALA A 34 -1.69 16.18 28.12
N CYS A 35 -1.59 16.54 26.83
CA CYS A 35 -0.31 16.70 26.15
C CYS A 35 0.44 17.96 26.65
N PRO A 36 1.75 17.88 26.96
CA PRO A 36 2.50 19.03 27.48
C PRO A 36 2.76 20.11 26.43
N GLU A 37 2.78 19.75 25.15
CA GLU A 37 3.02 20.70 24.05
C GLU A 37 1.76 21.48 23.67
N CYS A 38 0.61 20.82 23.57
CA CYS A 38 -0.61 21.44 23.03
C CYS A 38 -1.78 21.54 24.02
N GLY A 39 -1.64 20.99 25.23
CA GLY A 39 -2.70 20.95 26.24
C GLY A 39 -3.90 20.06 25.89
N ALA A 40 -3.89 19.37 24.75
CA ALA A 40 -5.00 18.53 24.33
C ALA A 40 -5.18 17.35 25.28
N ALA A 41 -6.43 17.11 25.71
CA ALA A 41 -6.78 15.94 26.52
C ALA A 41 -6.50 14.64 25.73
N ILE A 42 -5.77 13.72 26.36
CA ILE A 42 -5.39 12.44 25.78
C ILE A 42 -6.47 11.43 26.16
N ASP A 43 -7.31 11.13 25.18
CA ASP A 43 -8.17 9.95 25.23
C ASP A 43 -7.40 8.77 24.65
N LEU A 44 -7.00 7.83 25.52
CA LEU A 44 -6.20 6.66 25.13
C LEU A 44 -6.92 5.83 24.06
N ASP A 45 -8.25 5.72 24.14
CA ASP A 45 -9.03 4.95 23.17
C ASP A 45 -8.95 5.61 21.79
N ARG A 46 -9.02 6.96 21.72
CA ARG A 46 -8.78 7.71 20.48
C ARG A 46 -7.34 7.66 20.00
N ALA A 47 -6.36 7.70 20.90
CA ALA A 47 -4.94 7.62 20.53
C ALA A 47 -4.62 6.26 19.91
N LEU A 48 -5.11 5.18 20.51
CA LEU A 48 -5.02 3.82 19.98
C LEU A 48 -5.81 3.66 18.67
N GLU A 49 -6.99 4.25 18.57
CA GLU A 49 -7.75 4.27 17.31
C GLU A 49 -6.94 4.98 16.22
N ASN A 50 -6.31 6.13 16.51
CA ASN A 50 -5.49 6.87 15.55
C ASN A 50 -4.22 6.12 15.12
N ILE A 51 -3.57 5.37 16.02
CA ILE A 51 -2.47 4.48 15.65
C ILE A 51 -2.96 3.41 14.66
N HIS A 52 -4.13 2.83 14.89
CA HIS A 52 -4.75 1.89 13.95
C HIS A 52 -5.26 2.57 12.67
N ARG A 53 -5.64 3.85 12.74
CA ARG A 53 -6.18 4.65 11.62
C ARG A 53 -5.13 5.28 10.73
N ARG A 54 -3.85 5.37 11.17
CA ARG A 54 -2.74 5.66 10.26
C ARG A 54 -2.75 4.56 9.21
N ARG A 55 -3.46 4.81 8.11
CA ARG A 55 -3.62 3.89 6.98
C ARG A 55 -2.22 3.36 6.67
N PRO A 56 -1.99 2.03 6.69
CA PRO A 56 -0.65 1.51 6.50
C PRO A 56 -0.17 2.03 5.14
N ALA A 57 0.94 2.78 5.13
CA ALA A 57 1.47 3.36 3.90
C ALA A 57 1.61 2.31 2.79
N ALA A 58 1.91 1.06 3.17
CA ALA A 58 1.90 -0.11 2.31
C ALA A 58 0.60 -0.33 1.51
N TRP A 59 -0.58 -0.09 2.10
CA TRP A 59 -1.87 -0.20 1.39
C TRP A 59 -1.97 0.83 0.27
N TRP A 60 -1.68 2.10 0.57
CA TRP A 60 -1.70 3.16 -0.43
C TRP A 60 -0.65 2.95 -1.52
N ILE A 61 0.56 2.50 -1.16
CA ILE A 61 1.63 2.17 -2.12
C ILE A 61 1.20 1.03 -3.04
N GLY A 62 0.50 0.01 -2.53
CA GLY A 62 -0.06 -1.07 -3.35
C GLY A 62 -1.19 -0.62 -4.28
N VAL A 63 -2.13 0.19 -3.77
CA VAL A 63 -3.24 0.73 -4.57
C VAL A 63 -2.73 1.67 -5.66
N VAL A 64 -1.80 2.57 -5.32
CA VAL A 64 -1.17 3.46 -6.30
C VAL A 64 -0.40 2.64 -7.32
N GLY A 65 0.45 1.70 -6.89
CA GLY A 65 1.22 0.84 -7.79
C GLY A 65 0.34 0.13 -8.82
N ALA A 66 -0.71 -0.54 -8.36
CA ALA A 66 -1.65 -1.22 -9.24
C ALA A 66 -2.44 -0.25 -10.14
N GLY A 67 -2.87 0.90 -9.59
CA GLY A 67 -3.65 1.90 -10.33
C GLY A 67 -2.85 2.65 -11.40
N THR A 68 -1.60 3.03 -11.12
CA THR A 68 -0.72 3.72 -12.08
C THR A 68 0.00 2.77 -13.01
N GLY A 69 0.23 1.53 -12.58
CA GLY A 69 0.89 0.53 -13.38
C GLY A 69 0.01 0.02 -14.52
N ALA A 70 -1.29 -0.17 -14.29
CA ALA A 70 -2.20 -0.70 -15.32
C ALA A 70 -2.24 0.13 -16.63
N PRO A 71 -2.34 1.48 -16.61
CA PRO A 71 -2.26 2.29 -17.83
C PRO A 71 -0.93 2.15 -18.58
N LEU A 72 0.19 2.05 -17.86
CA LEU A 72 1.51 1.83 -18.47
C LEU A 72 1.62 0.43 -19.06
N THR A 73 1.05 -0.59 -18.41
CA THR A 73 0.98 -1.95 -18.95
C THR A 73 0.16 -1.99 -20.23
N VAL A 74 -1.00 -1.32 -20.26
CA VAL A 74 -1.84 -1.22 -21.46
C VAL A 74 -1.10 -0.49 -22.58
N LEU A 75 -0.45 0.64 -22.27
CA LEU A 75 0.30 1.40 -23.27
C LEU A 75 1.45 0.55 -23.85
N GLY A 76 2.25 -0.10 -23.00
CA GLY A 76 3.32 -1.00 -23.43
C GLY A 76 2.79 -2.19 -24.23
N ALA A 77 1.67 -2.78 -23.80
CA ALA A 77 1.00 -3.88 -24.50
C ALA A 77 0.44 -3.48 -25.87
N CYS A 78 0.08 -2.21 -26.07
CA CYS A 78 -0.35 -1.71 -27.38
C CYS A 78 0.84 -1.35 -28.28
N LEU A 79 1.90 -0.75 -27.71
CA LEU A 79 3.06 -0.28 -28.48
C LEU A 79 4.01 -1.42 -28.88
N PHE A 80 4.18 -2.42 -28.02
CA PHE A 80 5.16 -3.51 -28.22
C PHE A 80 4.80 -4.47 -29.37
N PRO A 81 3.53 -4.90 -29.57
CA PRO A 81 3.16 -5.67 -30.75
C PRO A 81 3.30 -4.84 -32.02
N PHE A 82 3.04 -3.53 -31.95
CA PHE A 82 3.22 -2.63 -33.10
C PHE A 82 4.70 -2.54 -33.53
N THR A 83 5.63 -2.47 -32.58
CA THR A 83 7.08 -2.50 -32.90
C THR A 83 7.53 -3.89 -33.36
N LEU A 84 7.04 -4.96 -32.74
CA LEU A 84 7.38 -6.33 -33.14
C LEU A 84 6.83 -6.73 -34.51
N VAL A 85 5.62 -6.32 -34.88
CA VAL A 85 5.06 -6.56 -36.23
C VAL A 85 5.91 -5.86 -37.30
N ARG A 86 6.52 -4.71 -36.99
CA ARG A 86 7.50 -4.08 -37.88
C ARG A 86 8.80 -4.87 -38.01
N LEU A 87 9.20 -5.62 -36.98
CA LEU A 87 10.46 -6.36 -36.93
C LEU A 87 10.35 -7.82 -37.38
N ALA A 88 9.17 -8.44 -37.22
CA ALA A 88 8.88 -9.82 -37.59
C ALA A 88 7.53 -9.88 -38.33
N PRO A 89 7.50 -10.22 -39.63
CA PRO A 89 6.29 -10.14 -40.46
C PRO A 89 5.22 -11.21 -40.16
N ASN A 90 5.36 -11.98 -39.09
CA ASN A 90 4.38 -13.00 -38.74
C ASN A 90 3.28 -12.41 -37.86
N GLU A 91 2.16 -12.05 -38.48
CA GLU A 91 1.02 -11.43 -37.80
C GLU A 91 0.45 -12.27 -36.65
N ILE A 92 0.52 -13.61 -36.76
CA ILE A 92 -0.01 -14.52 -35.72
C ILE A 92 0.72 -14.31 -34.39
N ILE A 93 2.04 -14.14 -34.43
CA ILE A 93 2.84 -13.94 -33.22
C ILE A 93 2.46 -12.60 -32.54
N GLY A 94 2.24 -11.54 -33.34
CA GLY A 94 1.79 -10.25 -32.83
C GLY A 94 0.45 -10.34 -32.08
N TRP A 95 -0.52 -11.03 -32.67
CA TRP A 95 -1.84 -11.23 -32.03
C TRP A 95 -1.76 -12.06 -30.75
N LEU A 96 -0.95 -13.13 -30.73
CA LEU A 96 -0.75 -13.95 -29.53
C LEU A 96 -0.11 -13.15 -28.39
N LEU A 97 0.88 -12.31 -28.70
CA LEU A 97 1.53 -11.44 -27.71
C LEU A 97 0.56 -10.38 -27.17
N LEU A 98 -0.26 -9.78 -28.03
CA LEU A 98 -1.29 -8.82 -27.61
C LEU A 98 -2.33 -9.48 -26.70
N ALA A 99 -2.84 -10.66 -27.07
CA ALA A 99 -3.79 -11.42 -26.26
C ALA A 99 -3.21 -11.79 -24.89
N PHE A 100 -1.95 -12.24 -24.86
CA PHE A 100 -1.25 -12.55 -23.62
C PHE A 100 -1.12 -11.31 -22.72
N ALA A 101 -0.73 -10.16 -23.28
CA ALA A 101 -0.62 -8.93 -22.52
C ALA A 101 -1.98 -8.46 -21.94
N PHE A 102 -3.07 -8.62 -22.71
CA PHE A 102 -4.43 -8.32 -22.24
C PHE A 102 -4.85 -9.20 -21.05
N VAL A 103 -4.51 -10.49 -21.08
CA VAL A 103 -4.77 -11.41 -19.96
C VAL A 103 -4.01 -10.98 -18.70
N LEU A 104 -2.73 -10.60 -18.84
CA LEU A 104 -1.93 -10.12 -17.71
C LEU A 104 -2.53 -8.85 -17.08
N VAL A 105 -2.88 -7.86 -17.90
CA VAL A 105 -3.54 -6.63 -17.43
C VAL A 105 -4.86 -6.95 -16.71
N SER A 106 -5.66 -7.84 -17.28
CA SER A 106 -6.94 -8.23 -16.68
C SER A 106 -6.75 -8.91 -15.32
N LEU A 107 -5.72 -9.76 -15.19
CA LEU A 107 -5.38 -10.42 -13.93
C LEU A 107 -4.96 -9.40 -12.86
N GLU A 108 -4.18 -8.37 -13.22
CA GLU A 108 -3.78 -7.29 -12.30
C GLU A 108 -5.00 -6.55 -11.75
N TRP A 109 -5.97 -6.21 -12.60
CA TRP A 109 -7.21 -5.55 -12.17
C TRP A 109 -8.04 -6.42 -11.23
N VAL A 110 -8.18 -7.72 -11.54
CA VAL A 110 -8.89 -8.66 -10.66
C VAL A 110 -8.18 -8.76 -9.31
N LEU A 111 -6.86 -8.83 -9.28
CA LEU A 111 -6.08 -8.85 -8.03
C LEU A 111 -6.24 -7.55 -7.25
N LEU A 112 -6.21 -6.39 -7.91
CA LEU A 112 -6.43 -5.10 -7.27
C LEU A 112 -7.83 -5.01 -6.65
N LEU A 113 -8.88 -5.38 -7.40
CA LEU A 113 -10.25 -5.39 -6.90
C LEU A 113 -10.41 -6.38 -5.75
N ALA A 114 -9.81 -7.57 -5.84
CA ALA A 114 -9.79 -8.54 -4.75
C ALA A 114 -9.07 -8.00 -3.51
N LEU A 115 -7.94 -7.28 -3.68
CA LEU A 115 -7.25 -6.62 -2.57
C LEU A 115 -8.11 -5.53 -1.93
N ILE A 116 -8.84 -4.74 -2.73
CA ILE A 116 -9.76 -3.69 -2.26
C ILE A 116 -10.91 -4.30 -1.45
N ASP A 117 -11.56 -5.32 -1.98
CA ASP A 117 -12.64 -6.05 -1.31
C ASP A 117 -12.16 -6.70 -0.01
N ARG A 118 -10.95 -7.29 -0.05
CA ARG A 118 -10.34 -8.02 1.07
C ARG A 118 -9.47 -7.12 1.95
N ARG A 119 -9.60 -5.78 1.86
CA ARG A 119 -8.75 -4.83 2.59
C ARG A 119 -8.66 -5.12 4.08
N ARG A 120 -9.79 -5.48 4.71
CA ARG A 120 -9.84 -5.80 6.15
C ARG A 120 -8.95 -6.99 6.52
N LEU A 121 -8.75 -7.95 5.62
CA LEU A 121 -7.85 -9.08 5.84
C LEU A 121 -6.39 -8.64 5.73
N VAL A 122 -6.06 -7.81 4.74
CA VAL A 122 -4.71 -7.25 4.55
C VAL A 122 -4.31 -6.38 5.74
N ASP A 123 -5.24 -5.59 6.28
CA ASP A 123 -5.04 -4.76 7.47
C ASP A 123 -4.83 -5.60 8.75
N ARG A 124 -5.18 -6.90 8.75
CA ARG A 124 -4.88 -7.84 9.84
C ARG A 124 -3.57 -8.60 9.65
N MET A 125 -2.97 -8.57 8.46
CA MET A 125 -1.71 -9.27 8.18
C MET A 125 -0.53 -8.59 8.87
N ALA A 126 0.51 -9.38 9.17
CA ALA A 126 1.77 -8.85 9.70
C ALA A 126 2.41 -7.84 8.73
N PRO A 127 3.15 -6.82 9.22
CA PRO A 127 3.73 -5.78 8.38
C PRO A 127 4.55 -6.29 7.20
N LYS A 128 5.33 -7.38 7.40
CA LYS A 128 6.12 -8.01 6.33
C LYS A 128 5.28 -8.39 5.11
N TRP A 129 4.11 -8.98 5.34
CA TRP A 129 3.23 -9.44 4.26
C TRP A 129 2.57 -8.29 3.50
N ARG A 130 2.25 -7.19 4.19
CA ARG A 130 1.72 -5.98 3.53
C ARG A 130 2.72 -5.40 2.55
N TRP A 131 3.99 -5.34 2.94
CA TRP A 131 5.06 -4.87 2.07
C TRP A 131 5.33 -5.85 0.93
N THR A 132 5.33 -7.16 1.17
CA THR A 132 5.46 -8.15 0.09
C THR A 132 4.36 -8.00 -0.96
N ILE A 133 3.10 -7.88 -0.54
CA ILE A 133 1.96 -7.67 -1.46
C ILE A 133 2.14 -6.36 -2.23
N ALA A 134 2.50 -5.26 -1.54
CA ALA A 134 2.76 -3.99 -2.19
C ALA A 134 3.88 -4.13 -3.23
N SER A 135 5.05 -4.65 -2.89
CA SER A 135 6.16 -4.83 -3.85
C SER A 135 5.78 -5.70 -5.05
N PHE A 136 4.97 -6.75 -4.83
CA PHE A 136 4.55 -7.63 -5.91
C PHE A 136 3.68 -6.92 -6.96
N THR A 137 2.88 -5.92 -6.55
CA THR A 137 2.11 -5.10 -7.50
C THR A 137 2.97 -4.22 -8.40
N TRP A 138 4.24 -3.96 -8.05
CA TRP A 138 5.14 -3.12 -8.87
C TRP A 138 6.01 -3.92 -9.84
N TRP A 139 6.19 -5.22 -9.60
CA TRP A 139 7.19 -6.02 -10.30
C TRP A 139 6.91 -6.24 -11.79
N PRO A 140 5.66 -6.54 -12.22
CA PRO A 140 5.32 -6.64 -13.63
C PRO A 140 5.58 -5.35 -14.40
N HIS A 141 5.24 -4.20 -13.82
CA HIS A 141 5.45 -2.90 -14.44
C HIS A 141 6.93 -2.56 -14.59
N ALA A 142 7.75 -2.88 -13.58
CA ALA A 142 9.20 -2.70 -13.66
C ALA A 142 9.81 -3.58 -14.76
N ALA A 143 9.38 -4.84 -14.86
CA ALA A 143 9.85 -5.76 -15.90
C ALA A 143 9.46 -5.28 -17.31
N LEU A 144 8.20 -4.85 -17.50
CA LEU A 144 7.73 -4.31 -18.78
C LEU A 144 8.49 -3.03 -19.15
N PHE A 145 8.70 -2.12 -18.21
CA PHE A 145 9.45 -0.89 -18.43
C PHE A 145 10.88 -1.16 -18.89
N LEU A 146 11.58 -2.11 -18.25
CA LEU A 146 12.92 -2.52 -18.65
C LEU A 146 12.94 -3.18 -20.03
N MET A 147 11.93 -3.99 -20.38
CA MET A 147 11.79 -4.56 -21.72
C MET A 147 11.60 -3.48 -22.79
N VAL A 148 10.76 -2.48 -22.53
CA VAL A 148 10.51 -1.39 -23.48
C VAL A 148 11.79 -0.56 -23.69
N ILE A 149 12.51 -0.22 -22.61
CA ILE A 149 13.76 0.54 -22.72
C ILE A 149 14.84 -0.26 -23.45
N GLY A 150 14.97 -1.56 -23.21
CA GLY A 150 16.00 -2.38 -23.86
C GLY A 150 15.79 -2.59 -25.36
N VAL A 151 14.62 -2.23 -25.90
CA VAL A 151 14.26 -2.36 -27.31
C VAL A 151 14.44 -1.05 -28.09
N VAL A 152 14.52 0.09 -27.40
CA VAL A 152 14.80 1.42 -27.99
C VAL A 152 16.30 1.64 -28.09
#